data_AF-A0A1B8WGB8-F1
#
_entry.id   AF-A0A1B8WGB8-F1
#
_cell.length_a   1.000
_cell.length_b   1.000
_cell.length_c   1.000
_cell.angle_alpha   90.00
_cell.angle_beta   90.00
_cell.angle_gamma   90.00
#
_symmetry.space_group_name_H-M   'P 1'
#
loop_
_entity.id
_entity.type
_entity.pdbx_description
1 polymer ?
#
loop_
_entity_poly.entity_id
_entity_poly.type
_entity_poly.pdbx_seq_one_letter_code
_entity_poly.pdbx_strand_id
1 'polypeptide(L)' 'MDEIRLEIAEAHREWENANRYFNHAHGKDQIDYAIYCMITAEKRYDMLLRLAKRSSNNWPAWGGVLK' A
#
# COMPACT_ATOMS: atom_id res chain seq x y z
N MET A 1 17.23 -1.79 -5.52
CA MET A 1 16.39 -2.92 -5.03
C MET A 1 15.92 -2.66 -3.60
N ASP A 2 16.80 -2.19 -2.71
CA ASP A 2 16.41 -1.91 -1.32
C ASP A 2 15.51 -0.67 -1.17
N GLU A 3 15.72 0.36 -1.99
CA GLU A 3 14.85 1.56 -2.04
C GLU A 3 13.39 1.23 -2.39
N ILE A 4 13.16 0.50 -3.50
CA ILE A 4 11.81 0.03 -3.89
C ILE A 4 11.16 -0.81 -2.78
N ARG A 5 11.93 -1.64 -2.07
CA ARG A 5 11.39 -2.44 -0.95
C ARG A 5 10.99 -1.57 0.23
N LEU A 6 11.77 -0.53 0.55
CA LEU A 6 11.44 0.45 1.57
C LEU A 6 10.17 1.22 1.20
N GLU A 7 10.04 1.65 -0.06
CA GLU A 7 8.86 2.34 -0.54
C GLU A 7 7.60 1.46 -0.51
N ILE A 8 7.72 0.17 -0.84
CA ILE A 8 6.62 -0.81 -0.73
C ILE A 8 6.18 -0.95 0.73
N ALA A 9 7.13 -1.09 1.66
CA ALA A 9 6.84 -1.19 3.08
C ALA A 9 6.19 0.10 3.62
N GLU A 10 6.63 1.25 3.13
CA GLU A 10 6.05 2.54 3.51
C GLU A 10 4.62 2.70 2.99
N ALA A 11 4.36 2.39 1.72
CA ALA A 11 3.01 2.44 1.16
C ALA A 11 2.05 1.49 1.89
N HIS A 12 2.53 0.33 2.34
CA HIS A 12 1.73 -0.57 3.18
C HIS A 12 1.42 0.05 4.56
N ARG A 13 2.42 0.66 5.21
CA ARG A 13 2.24 1.37 6.49
C ARG A 13 1.26 2.54 6.36
N GLU A 14 1.29 3.28 5.25
CA GLU A 14 0.32 4.33 4.95
C GLU A 14 -1.10 3.78 4.86
N TRP A 15 -1.29 2.64 4.22
CA TRP A 15 -2.58 1.96 4.15
C TRP A 15 -3.07 1.48 5.52
N GLU A 16 -2.19 0.90 6.35
CA GLU A 16 -2.54 0.51 7.73
C GLU A 16 -2.92 1.71 8.59
N ASN A 17 -2.19 2.82 8.46
CA ASN A 17 -2.50 4.06 9.18
C ASN A 17 -3.85 4.65 8.74
N ALA A 18 -4.14 4.64 7.44
CA ALA A 18 -5.43 5.10 6.90
C ALA A 18 -6.59 4.24 7.42
N ASN A 19 -6.41 2.92 7.53
CA ASN A 19 -7.39 2.03 8.16
C ASN A 19 -7.60 2.33 9.65
N ARG A 20 -6.52 2.54 10.41
CA ARG A 20 -6.61 2.94 11.82
C ARG A 20 -7.35 4.25 11.97
N TYR A 21 -7.06 5.22 11.11
CA TYR A 21 -7.74 6.51 11.09
C TYR A 21 -9.23 6.34 10.74
N PHE A 22 -9.57 5.55 9.73
CA PHE A 22 -10.96 5.23 9.37
C PHE A 22 -11.77 4.68 10.55
N ASN A 23 -11.19 3.75 11.33
CA ASN A 23 -11.84 3.16 12.49
C ASN A 23 -12.16 4.17 13.61
N HIS A 24 -11.48 5.31 13.63
CA HIS A 24 -11.68 6.38 14.60
C HIS A 24 -12.27 7.66 13.97
N ALA A 25 -12.56 7.65 12.67
CA ALA A 25 -13.06 8.79 11.94
C ALA A 25 -14.53 9.04 12.32
N HIS A 26 -14.86 10.31 12.58
CA HIS A 26 -16.20 10.74 12.90
C HIS A 26 -16.68 11.80 11.91
N GLY A 27 -17.90 11.64 11.43
CA GLY A 27 -18.48 12.53 10.45
C GLY A 27 -17.97 12.28 9.03
N LYS A 28 -18.71 12.80 8.07
CA LYS A 28 -18.53 12.52 6.64
C LYS A 28 -17.11 12.89 6.15
N ASP A 29 -16.61 14.06 6.51
CA ASP A 29 -15.34 14.56 5.97
C ASP A 29 -14.13 13.73 6.41
N GLN A 30 -14.11 13.26 7.66
CA GLN A 30 -13.04 12.40 8.15
C GLN A 30 -13.10 11.01 7.50
N ILE A 31 -14.32 10.48 7.32
CA ILE A 31 -14.53 9.19 6.65
C ILE A 31 -14.08 9.27 5.18
N ASP A 32 -14.49 10.32 4.46
CA ASP A 32 -14.12 10.53 3.06
C ASP A 32 -12.60 10.69 2.92
N TYR A 33 -11.96 11.44 3.82
CA TYR A 33 -10.50 11.58 3.85
C TYR A 33 -9.79 10.25 4.09
N ALA A 34 -10.27 9.46 5.06
CA ALA A 34 -9.71 8.16 5.37
C ALA A 34 -9.77 7.21 4.16
N ILE A 35 -10.92 7.17 3.48
CA ILE A 35 -11.12 6.37 2.25
C ILE A 35 -10.17 6.84 1.15
N TYR A 36 -10.04 8.15 0.94
CA TYR A 36 -9.13 8.71 -0.05
C TYR A 36 -7.67 8.28 0.21
N CYS A 37 -7.22 8.35 1.47
CA CYS A 37 -5.89 7.89 1.87
C CYS A 37 -5.70 6.38 1.61
N MET A 38 -6.68 5.55 1.95
CA MET A 38 -6.62 4.10 1.69
C MET A 38 -6.46 3.79 0.20
N ILE A 39 -7.29 4.39 -0.66
CA ILE A 39 -7.25 4.20 -2.12
C ILE A 39 -5.91 4.66 -2.69
N THR A 40 -5.38 5.77 -2.18
CA THR A 40 -4.12 6.35 -2.66
C THR A 40 -2.93 5.46 -2.28
N ALA A 41 -2.87 4.99 -1.03
CA ALA A 41 -1.85 4.06 -0.56
C ALA A 41 -1.89 2.73 -1.32
N GLU A 42 -3.08 2.19 -1.58
CA GLU A 42 -3.24 0.95 -2.36
C GLU A 42 -2.74 1.10 -3.79
N LYS A 43 -3.11 2.19 -4.49
CA LYS A 43 -2.63 2.49 -5.85
C LYS A 43 -1.11 2.64 -5.90
N ARG A 44 -0.52 3.32 -4.91
CA ARG A 44 0.94 3.47 -4.79
C ARG A 44 1.60 2.11 -4.57
N TYR A 45 1.10 1.31 -3.64
CA TYR A 45 1.62 -0.03 -3.35
C TYR A 45 1.61 -0.94 -4.59
N ASP A 46 0.49 -0.99 -5.30
CA ASP A 46 0.32 -1.77 -6.53
C ASP A 46 1.26 -1.30 -7.67
N MET A 47 1.45 0.02 -7.83
CA MET A 47 2.44 0.57 -8.75
C MET A 47 3.87 0.13 -8.41
N LEU A 48 4.25 0.21 -7.13
CA LEU A 48 5.58 -0.16 -6.66
C LEU A 48 5.84 -1.66 -6.82
N LEU A 49 4.85 -2.51 -6.58
CA LEU A 49 4.95 -3.94 -6.83
C LEU A 49 5.17 -4.25 -8.32
N ARG A 50 4.47 -3.55 -9.22
CA ARG A 50 4.71 -3.71 -10.67
C ARG A 50 6.12 -3.26 -11.06
N LEU A 51 6.61 -2.16 -10.50
CA LEU A 51 7.96 -1.67 -10.75
C LEU A 51 9.00 -2.69 -10.29
N ALA A 52 8.87 -3.18 -9.05
CA ALA A 52 9.75 -4.19 -8.46
C ALA A 52 9.80 -5.48 -9.31
N LYS A 53 8.66 -5.95 -9.80
CA LYS A 53 8.55 -7.11 -10.70
C LYS A 53 9.28 -6.88 -12.02
N ARG A 54 9.14 -5.71 -12.65
CA ARG A 54 9.81 -5.38 -13.91
C ARG A 54 11.32 -5.23 -13.76
N SER A 55 11.77 -4.69 -12.62
CA SER A 55 13.20 -4.47 -12.35
C SER A 55 13.95 -5.73 -11.90
N SER A 56 13.25 -6.82 -11.62
CA SER A 56 13.84 -8.06 -11.13
C SER A 56 13.86 -9.13 -12.22
N ASN A 57 15.04 -9.44 -12.75
CA ASN A 57 15.23 -10.49 -13.77
C ASN A 57 14.97 -11.92 -13.23
N ASN A 58 14.92 -12.08 -11.91
CA ASN A 58 14.70 -13.36 -11.22
C ASN A 58 13.73 -13.17 -10.04
N TRP A 59 12.60 -12.49 -10.29
CA TRP A 59 11.55 -12.36 -9.27
C TRP A 59 11.06 -13.77 -8.94
N PRO A 60 11.20 -14.28 -7.70
CA PRO A 60 10.53 -15.52 -7.35
C PRO A 60 9.05 -15.22 -7.55
N ALA A 61 8.40 -15.96 -8.45
CA ALA A 61 6.97 -15.87 -8.70
C ALA A 61 6.30 -15.69 -7.34
N TRP A 62 5.72 -14.51 -7.09
CA TRP A 62 5.23 -14.14 -5.77
C TRP A 62 4.22 -15.21 -5.37
N GLY A 63 4.67 -16.14 -4.53
CA GLY A 63 3.80 -17.05 -3.80
C GLY A 63 3.09 -16.16 -2.82
N GLY A 64 1.94 -15.63 -3.25
CA GLY A 64 1.08 -14.85 -2.41
C GLY A 64 0.83 -15.63 -1.14
N VAL A 65 1.37 -15.15 -0.02
CA VAL A 65 0.95 -15.60 1.30
C VAL A 65 -0.39 -14.89 1.56
N LEU A 66 -1.42 -15.36 0.86
CA LEU A 66 -2.82 -15.13 1.19
C LEU A 66 -3.55 -16.47 1.05
N LYS A 67 -3.52 -17.18 2.19
CA LYS A 67 -4.20 -18.44 2.57
C LYS A 67 -3.73 -19.74 1.94
#